data_AF-A0A6I8MCL9-F1
#
_entry.id   AF-A0A6I8MCL9-F1
#
_cell.length_a   1.000
_cell.length_b   1.000
_cell.length_c   1.000
_cell.angle_alpha   90.00
_cell.angle_beta   90.00
_cell.angle_gamma   90.00
#
_symmetry.space_group_name_H-M   'P 1'
#
loop_
_entity.id
_entity.type
_entity.pdbx_description
1 polymer ?
#
loop_
_entity_poly.entity_id
_entity_poly.type
_entity_poly.pdbx_seq_one_letter_code
_entity_poly.pdbx_strand_id
1 'polypeptide(L)' 'MAMTLRLTAEHDRALTLLAHAQGCSKQEAATRAIVAAAARMLADEEVRTLARQHLPHYATIEHRLGR' A
#
# COMPACT_ATOMS: atom_id res chain seq x y z
N MET A 1 18.19 16.44 -4.26
CA MET A 1 17.28 17.55 -3.93
C MET A 1 16.72 17.32 -2.53
N ALA A 2 16.67 18.34 -1.67
CA ALA A 2 16.13 18.19 -0.32
C ALA A 2 14.61 18.45 -0.34
N MET A 3 13.83 17.50 0.17
CA MET A 3 12.39 17.65 0.37
C MET A 3 12.13 17.99 1.83
N THR A 4 11.48 19.13 2.09
CA THR A 4 11.03 19.51 3.44
C THR A 4 9.53 19.32 3.56
N LEU A 5 9.11 18.42 4.44
CA LEU A 5 7.71 18.12 4.74
C LEU A 5 7.29 18.83 6.04
N ARG A 6 6.17 19.55 6.02
CA ARG A 6 5.58 20.13 7.23
C ARG A 6 4.71 19.08 7.93
N LEU A 7 5.04 18.76 9.17
CA LEU A 7 4.34 17.76 9.98
C LEU A 7 3.50 18.44 11.06
N THR A 8 2.32 17.87 11.33
CA THR A 8 1.60 18.13 12.57
C THR A 8 2.34 17.43 13.72
N ALA A 9 2.05 17.82 14.97
CA ALA A 9 2.63 17.17 16.14
C ALA A 9 2.32 15.65 16.20
N GLU A 10 1.14 15.25 15.71
CA GLU A 10 0.74 13.85 15.62
C GLU A 10 1.57 13.09 14.58
N HIS A 11 1.73 13.64 13.38
CA HIS A 11 2.54 13.00 12.34
C HIS A 11 4.01 12.87 12.75
N ASP A 12 4.58 13.86 13.44
CA ASP A 12 5.95 13.77 13.94
C ASP A 12 6.12 12.66 14.99
N ARG A 13 5.16 12.51 15.91
CA ARG A 13 5.16 11.41 16.88
C ARG A 13 5.05 10.04 16.19
N ALA A 14 4.11 9.90 15.26
CA ALA A 14 3.95 8.67 14.49
C ALA A 14 5.23 8.32 13.71
N LEU A 15 5.85 9.30 13.07
CA LEU A 15 7.09 9.09 12.32
C LEU A 15 8.28 8.76 13.23
N THR A 16 8.34 9.35 14.43
CA THR A 16 9.34 9.02 15.45
C THR A 16 9.23 7.55 15.86
N LEU A 17 8.02 7.09 16.18
CA LEU A 17 7.76 5.70 16.55
C LEU A 17 8.12 4.74 15.42
N LEU A 18 7.73 5.08 14.19
CA LEU A 18 8.03 4.28 13.02
C LEU A 18 9.54 4.14 12.78
N ALA A 19 10.28 5.25 12.86
CA ALA A 19 11.72 5.28 12.68
C ALA A 19 12.44 4.47 13.77
N HIS A 20 12.00 4.60 15.03
CA HIS A 20 12.52 3.80 16.13
C HIS A 20 12.26 2.29 15.92
N ALA A 21 11.04 1.92 15.55
CA ALA A 21 10.68 0.51 15.29
C ALA A 21 11.47 -0.11 14.13
N GLN A 22 11.88 0.70 13.15
CA GLN A 22 12.69 0.26 12.01
C GLN A 22 14.20 0.41 12.22
N GLY A 23 14.64 1.03 13.32
CA GLY A 23 16.05 1.31 13.60
C GLY A 23 16.70 2.27 12.59
N CYS A 24 15.96 3.25 12.07
CA CYS A 24 16.44 4.17 11.04
C CYS A 24 16.11 5.64 11.36
N SER A 25 16.52 6.57 10.49
CA SER A 25 16.20 7.99 10.63
C SER A 25 14.74 8.30 10.30
N LYS A 26 14.18 9.42 10.81
CA LYS A 26 12.81 9.87 10.43
C LYS A 26 12.64 10.06 8.93
N GLN A 27 13.66 10.60 8.26
CA GLN A 27 13.63 10.82 6.81
C GLN A 27 13.57 9.49 6.06
N GLU A 28 14.42 8.54 6.43
CA GLU A 28 14.43 7.22 5.82
C GLU A 28 13.12 6.45 6.09
N ALA A 29 12.60 6.51 7.32
CA ALA A 29 11.30 5.92 7.67
C ALA A 29 10.16 6.50 6.81
N ALA A 30 10.18 7.82 6.56
CA ALA A 30 9.19 8.47 5.70
C ALA A 30 9.32 7.98 4.25
N THR A 31 10.53 7.92 3.70
CA THR A 31 10.78 7.40 2.35
C THR A 31 10.31 5.95 2.22
N ARG A 32 10.68 5.09 3.18
CA ARG A 32 10.24 3.68 3.21
C ARG A 32 8.72 3.55 3.31
N ALA A 33 8.07 4.37 4.14
CA ALA A 33 6.62 4.36 4.26
C ALA A 33 5.91 4.75 2.96
N ILE A 34 6.42 5.77 2.27
CA ILE A 34 5.89 6.21 0.96
C ILE A 34 6.04 5.08 -0.07
N VAL A 35 7.24 4.50 -0.19
CA VAL A 35 7.49 3.39 -1.12
C VAL A 35 6.60 2.19 -0.82
N ALA A 36 6.49 1.81 0.45
CA ALA A 36 5.65 0.69 0.87
C ALA A 36 4.16 0.94 0.61
N ALA A 37 3.67 2.16 0.83
CA ALA A 37 2.29 2.54 0.54
C ALA A 37 2.00 2.51 -0.96
N ALA A 38 2.91 3.05 -1.78
CA ALA A 38 2.78 3.02 -3.24
C ALA A 38 2.80 1.59 -3.78
N ALA A 39 3.72 0.74 -3.31
CA ALA A 39 3.81 -0.65 -3.72
C ALA A 39 2.52 -1.43 -3.39
N ARG A 40 1.97 -1.25 -2.18
CA ARG A 40 0.68 -1.87 -1.80
C ARG A 40 -0.46 -1.39 -2.70
N MET A 41 -0.56 -0.07 -2.93
CA MET A 41 -1.61 0.50 -3.78
C MET A 41 -1.56 -0.08 -5.20
N LEU A 42 -0.38 -0.23 -5.78
CA LEU A 42 -0.20 -0.80 -7.11
C LEU A 42 -0.56 -2.29 -7.14
N ALA A 43 -0.11 -3.07 -6.15
CA ALA A 43 -0.43 -4.49 -6.05
C ALA A 43 -1.95 -4.72 -5.88
N ASP A 44 -2.61 -3.92 -5.04
CA ASP A 44 -4.06 -4.00 -4.84
C ASP A 44 -4.83 -3.73 -6.15
N GLU A 45 -4.38 -2.75 -6.94
CA GLU A 45 -5.03 -2.44 -8.21
C GLU A 45 -4.77 -3.50 -9.28
N GLU A 46 -3.59 -4.12 -9.28
CA GLU A 46 -3.29 -5.27 -10.14
C GLU A 46 -4.23 -6.44 -9.83
N VAL A 47 -4.37 -6.81 -8.55
CA VAL A 47 -5.30 -7.85 -8.10
C VAL A 47 -6.74 -7.52 -8.50
N ARG A 48 -7.19 -6.28 -8.29
CA ARG A 48 -8.53 -5.84 -8.69
C ARG A 48 -8.74 -5.92 -10.20
N THR A 49 -7.72 -5.57 -10.98
CA THR A 49 -7.76 -5.63 -12.44
C THR A 49 -7.91 -7.07 -12.92
N LEU A 50 -7.09 -7.99 -12.40
CA LEU A 50 -7.18 -9.41 -12.71
C LEU A 50 -8.53 -9.99 -12.28
N ALA A 51 -9.01 -9.62 -11.10
CA ALA A 51 -10.32 -10.05 -10.62
C ALA A 51 -11.45 -9.61 -11.56
N ARG A 52 -11.46 -8.33 -11.97
CA ARG A 52 -12.47 -7.82 -12.93
C ARG A 52 -12.41 -8.54 -14.28
N GLN A 53 -11.21 -8.90 -14.74
CA GLN A 53 -11.01 -9.60 -16.01
C GLN A 53 -11.49 -11.05 -15.97
N HIS A 54 -11.20 -11.77 -14.89
CA HIS A 54 -11.36 -13.22 -14.86
C HIS A 54 -12.59 -13.72 -14.09
N LEU A 55 -13.02 -13.03 -13.02
CA LEU A 55 -14.17 -13.47 -12.22
C LEU A 55 -15.47 -13.64 -13.02
N PRO A 56 -15.82 -12.77 -13.99
CA PRO A 56 -17.03 -12.98 -14.78
C PRO A 56 -17.01 -14.31 -15.58
N HIS A 57 -15.84 -14.69 -16.09
CA HIS A 57 -15.66 -15.94 -16.82
C HIS A 57 -15.82 -17.14 -15.89
N TYR A 58 -15.18 -17.12 -14.71
CA TYR A 58 -15.33 -18.18 -13.71
C TYR A 58 -16.76 -18.30 -13.21
N ALA A 59 -17.42 -17.19 -12.88
CA ALA A 59 -18.81 -17.18 -12.44
C ALA A 59 -19.75 -17.81 -13.49
N THR A 60 -19.49 -17.56 -14.78
CA THR A 60 -20.24 -18.18 -15.87
C THR A 60 -20.06 -19.70 -15.92
N ILE A 61 -18.85 -20.19 -15.69
CA ILE A 61 -18.57 -21.63 -15.66
C ILE A 61 -19.19 -22.28 -14.42
N GLU A 62 -19.03 -21.67 -13.24
CA GLU A 62 -19.60 -22.15 -11.99
C GLU A 62 -21.13 -22.27 -12.10
N HIS A 63 -21.78 -21.25 -12.65
CA HIS A 63 -23.21 -21.25 -12.92
C HIS A 63 -23.63 -22.44 -13.81
N ARG A 64 -22.85 -22.76 -14.85
CA ARG A 64 -23.10 -23.92 -15.74
C ARG A 64 -22.91 -25.26 -15.04
N LEU A 65 -22.02 -25.32 -14.05
CA LEU A 65 -21.79 -26.51 -13.24
C LEU A 65 -22.81 -26.66 -12.09
N GLY A 66 -23.74 -25.70 -11.94
CA GLY A 66 -24.75 -25.69 -10.88
C GLY A 66 -24.16 -25.46 -9.49
N ARG A 67 -22.99 -24.81 -9.42
CA ARG A 67 -22.34 -24.37 -8.18
C ARG A 67 -22.66 -22.91 -7.87
#